data_AF-A0A3A1XN22-F1
#
_entry.id   AF-A0A3A1XN22-F1
#
_cell.length_a   1.000
_cell.length_b   1.000
_cell.length_c   1.000
_cell.angle_alpha   90.00
_cell.angle_beta   90.00
_cell.angle_gamma   90.00
#
_symmetry.space_group_name_H-M   'P 1'
#
loop_
_entity.id
_entity.type
_entity.pdbx_description
1 polymer ?
#
loop_
_entity_poly.entity_id
_entity_poly.type
_entity_poly.pdbx_seq_one_letter_code
_entity_poly.pdbx_strand_id
1 'polypeptide(L)' 'AKNCPENVSESAWQSFTSLNQSAKWSLTMISRVCYAAAAVRSHKIIAHPTSEHLKYCNGKQVCPACAGCIDTVYEVL' A
#
# COMPACT_ATOMS: atom_id res chain seq x y z
N ALA A 1 5.60 4.61 -21.12
CA ALA A 1 4.81 3.45 -20.67
C ALA A 1 3.56 3.96 -19.98
N LYS A 2 2.42 3.30 -20.13
CA LYS A 2 1.17 3.70 -19.50
C LYS A 2 1.29 3.39 -17.99
N ASN A 3 1.66 4.38 -17.19
CA ASN A 3 1.89 4.21 -15.74
C ASN A 3 0.57 4.21 -14.92
N CYS A 4 -0.59 4.09 -15.57
CA CYS A 4 -1.88 4.04 -14.89
C CYS A 4 -2.09 2.64 -14.30
N PRO A 5 -2.43 2.49 -13.01
CA PRO A 5 -2.77 1.20 -12.42
C PRO A 5 -3.98 0.54 -13.10
N GLU A 6 -4.01 -0.79 -13.16
CA GLU A 6 -5.02 -1.57 -13.89
C GLU A 6 -6.48 -1.29 -13.49
N ASN A 7 -6.71 -0.94 -12.21
CA ASN A 7 -8.04 -0.71 -11.66
C ASN A 7 -8.40 0.78 -11.52
N VAL A 8 -7.67 1.68 -12.19
CA VAL A 8 -7.93 3.12 -12.16
C VAL A 8 -8.38 3.56 -13.54
N SER A 9 -9.55 4.20 -13.61
CA SER A 9 -10.03 4.76 -14.89
C SER A 9 -9.08 5.84 -15.42
N GLU A 10 -8.95 5.93 -16.74
CA GLU A 10 -8.07 6.92 -17.39
C GLU A 10 -8.46 8.35 -16.98
N SER A 11 -9.75 8.66 -16.90
CA SER A 11 -10.22 9.98 -16.48
C SER A 11 -9.79 10.32 -15.05
N ALA A 12 -9.94 9.40 -14.10
CA ALA A 12 -9.50 9.59 -12.72
C ALA A 12 -7.97 9.76 -12.63
N TRP A 13 -7.21 8.97 -13.41
CA TRP A 13 -5.76 9.08 -13.47
C TRP A 13 -5.30 10.43 -14.04
N GLN A 14 -5.93 10.90 -15.11
CA GLN A 14 -5.67 12.22 -15.67
C GLN A 14 -5.99 13.34 -14.66
N SER A 15 -7.13 13.26 -13.98
CA SER A 15 -7.47 14.22 -12.91
C SER A 15 -6.40 14.24 -11.82
N PHE A 16 -5.94 13.08 -11.33
CA PHE A 16 -4.88 13.00 -10.33
C PHE A 16 -3.54 13.56 -10.81
N THR A 17 -3.10 13.19 -12.02
CA THR A 17 -1.80 13.64 -12.55
C THR A 17 -1.75 15.14 -12.77
N SER A 18 -2.88 15.76 -13.13
CA SER A 18 -3.02 17.20 -13.35
C SER A 18 -2.93 18.06 -12.08
N LEU A 19 -3.02 17.45 -10.89
CA LEU A 19 -2.88 18.14 -9.62
C LEU A 19 -1.48 18.74 -9.42
N ASN A 20 -1.39 19.78 -8.59
CA ASN A 20 -0.10 20.30 -8.13
C ASN A 20 0.60 19.33 -7.16
N GLN A 21 1.88 19.58 -6.88
CA GLN A 21 2.69 18.67 -6.05
C GLN A 21 2.19 18.57 -4.61
N SER A 22 1.72 19.68 -4.03
CA SER A 22 1.20 19.71 -2.67
C SER A 22 -0.05 18.83 -2.54
N ALA A 23 -1.00 18.96 -3.46
CA ALA A 23 -2.21 18.15 -3.49
C ALA A 23 -1.89 16.65 -3.68
N LYS A 24 -0.96 16.30 -4.58
CA LYS A 24 -0.49 14.90 -4.74
C LYS A 24 0.13 14.36 -3.46
N TRP A 25 0.93 15.16 -2.76
CA TRP A 25 1.54 14.77 -1.50
C TRP A 25 0.50 14.57 -0.39
N SER A 26 -0.45 15.50 -0.25
CA SER A 26 -1.55 15.39 0.73
C SER A 26 -2.40 14.15 0.49
N LEU A 27 -2.77 13.86 -0.76
CA LEU A 27 -3.51 12.63 -1.11
C LEU A 27 -2.71 11.37 -0.78
N THR A 28 -1.39 11.40 -1.01
CA THR A 28 -0.51 10.28 -0.63
C THR A 28 -0.49 10.08 0.89
N MET A 29 -0.48 11.16 1.69
CA MET A 29 -0.55 11.06 3.15
C MET A 29 -1.90 10.50 3.62
N ILE A 30 -3.02 10.97 3.05
CA ILE A 30 -4.36 10.45 3.37
C ILE A 30 -4.47 8.96 3.02
N SER A 31 -3.98 8.56 1.85
CA SER A 31 -3.97 7.16 1.42
C SER A 31 -3.25 6.23 2.42
N ARG A 32 -2.18 6.70 3.08
CA ARG A 32 -1.48 5.93 4.12
C ARG A 32 -2.34 5.71 5.35
N VAL A 33 -3.11 6.70 5.77
CA VAL A 33 -4.04 6.59 6.91
C VAL A 33 -5.15 5.58 6.60
N CYS A 34 -5.77 5.69 5.42
CA CYS A 34 -6.80 4.73 4.98
C CYS A 34 -6.24 3.31 4.91
N TYR A 35 -5.01 3.15 4.39
CA TYR A 35 -4.33 1.86 4.36
C TYR A 35 -4.10 1.30 5.77
N ALA A 36 -3.60 2.10 6.70
CA ALA A 36 -3.38 1.68 8.08
C ALA A 36 -4.69 1.26 8.78
N ALA A 37 -5.77 2.03 8.58
CA ALA A 37 -7.08 1.69 9.13
C ALA A 37 -7.65 0.38 8.55
N ALA A 38 -7.47 0.16 7.24
CA ALA A 38 -7.85 -1.09 6.60
C ALA A 38 -6.99 -2.26 7.09
N ALA A 39 -5.68 -2.06 7.25
CA ALA A 39 -4.73 -3.04 7.74
C ALA A 39 -5.09 -3.55 9.15
N VAL A 40 -5.45 -2.64 10.07
CA VAL A 40 -5.86 -2.98 11.45
C VAL A 40 -7.11 -3.88 11.50
N ARG A 41 -7.99 -3.78 10.51
CA ARG A 41 -9.22 -4.59 10.42
C ARG A 41 -9.07 -5.81 9.52
N SER A 42 -7.96 -5.93 8.81
CA SER A 42 -7.80 -6.98 7.81
C SER A 42 -7.27 -8.25 8.46
N HIS A 43 -7.98 -9.35 8.26
CA HIS A 43 -7.48 -10.68 8.61
C HIS A 43 -6.32 -11.15 7.72
N LYS A 44 -6.11 -10.50 6.56
CA LYS A 44 -5.01 -10.83 5.64
C LYS A 44 -4.66 -9.62 4.78
N ILE A 45 -3.38 -9.27 4.73
CA ILE A 45 -2.87 -8.27 3.79
C ILE A 45 -2.07 -9.00 2.72
N ILE A 46 -2.51 -8.90 1.47
CA ILE A 46 -1.75 -9.41 0.33
C ILE A 46 -0.72 -8.35 -0.04
N ALA A 47 0.55 -8.70 0.14
CA ALA A 47 1.65 -7.83 -0.22
C ALA A 47 2.36 -8.38 -1.46
N HIS A 48 2.77 -7.47 -2.34
CA HIS A 48 3.50 -7.79 -3.58
C HIS A 48 4.93 -7.22 -3.48
N PRO A 49 5.85 -7.93 -2.81
CA PRO A 49 7.22 -7.45 -2.64
C PRO A 49 7.93 -7.34 -3.99
N THR A 50 8.70 -6.27 -4.18
CA THR A 50 9.55 -6.13 -5.37
C THR A 50 10.82 -6.96 -5.22
N SER A 51 11.43 -7.32 -6.35
CA SER A 51 12.71 -8.04 -6.37
C SER A 51 13.84 -7.30 -5.63
N GLU A 52 13.80 -5.97 -5.63
CA GLU A 52 14.73 -5.13 -4.87
C GLU A 52 14.47 -5.20 -3.35
N HIS A 53 13.20 -5.12 -2.93
CA HIS A 53 12.83 -5.27 -1.53
C HIS A 53 13.31 -6.61 -0.95
N LEU A 54 13.15 -7.70 -1.70
CA LEU A 54 13.57 -9.03 -1.28
C LEU A 54 15.09 -9.18 -1.09
N LYS A 55 15.90 -8.33 -1.75
CA LYS A 55 17.37 -8.35 -1.59
C LYS A 55 17.82 -7.71 -0.28
N TYR A 56 17.12 -6.69 0.19
CA TYR A 56 17.55 -5.86 1.33
C TYR A 56 16.74 -6.10 2.61
N CYS A 57 15.59 -6.79 2.52
CA CYS A 57 14.76 -7.08 3.70
C CYS A 57 15.35 -8.22 4.55
N ASN A 58 15.76 -7.91 5.78
CA ASN A 58 16.28 -8.89 6.74
C ASN A 58 15.17 -9.52 7.60
N GLY A 59 14.00 -8.89 7.69
CA GLY A 59 12.88 -9.32 8.53
C GLY A 59 11.96 -10.32 7.86
N LYS A 60 12.46 -11.34 7.15
CA LYS A 60 11.64 -12.17 6.24
C LYS A 60 10.38 -12.78 6.87
N GLN A 61 10.42 -13.10 8.16
CA GLN A 61 9.31 -13.73 8.89
C GLN A 61 8.33 -12.73 9.54
N VAL A 62 8.75 -11.46 9.72
CA VAL A 62 7.95 -10.43 10.40
C VAL A 62 7.48 -9.36 9.42
N CYS A 63 8.22 -9.16 8.34
CA CYS A 63 7.90 -8.21 7.29
C CYS A 63 6.62 -8.66 6.58
N PRO A 64 5.55 -7.86 6.59
CA PRO A 64 4.30 -8.16 5.90
C PRO A 64 4.48 -8.52 4.42
N ALA A 65 5.44 -7.85 3.78
CA ALA A 65 5.73 -8.04 2.37
C ALA A 65 6.42 -9.39 2.08
N CYS A 66 7.30 -9.83 2.98
CA CYS A 66 8.00 -11.11 2.83
C CYS A 66 7.18 -12.29 3.33
N ALA A 67 6.44 -12.13 4.43
CA ALA A 67 5.59 -13.15 5.01
C ALA A 67 4.30 -13.37 4.19
N GLY A 68 3.92 -12.41 3.34
CA GLY A 68 2.72 -12.49 2.50
C GLY A 68 1.40 -12.33 3.28
N CYS A 69 1.47 -12.05 4.58
CA CYS A 69 0.35 -11.73 5.45
C CYS A 69 0.82 -10.81 6.61
N ILE A 70 -0.15 -10.12 7.22
CA ILE A 70 -0.01 -9.56 8.57
C ILE A 70 -1.00 -10.32 9.43
N ASP A 71 -0.49 -11.07 10.41
CA ASP A 71 -1.35 -11.56 11.49
C ASP A 71 -1.47 -10.44 12.52
N THR A 72 -2.55 -9.68 12.45
CA THR A 72 -2.87 -8.72 13.51
C THR A 72 -3.24 -9.51 14.76
N VAL A 73 -2.40 -9.43 15.79
CA VAL A 73 -2.74 -9.95 17.12
C VAL A 73 -3.91 -9.12 17.64
N TYR A 74 -5.11 -9.71 17.67
CA TYR A 74 -6.23 -9.13 18.39
C TYR A 74 -6.01 -9.39 19.88
N GLU A 75 -6.16 -8.36 20.71
CA GLU A 75 -6.42 -8.58 22.14
C GLU A 75 -7.74 -9.35 22.25
N VAL A 76 -7.66 -10.60 22.68
CA VAL A 76 -8.81 -11.38 23.12
C VAL A 76 -9.20 -10.87 24.50
N LEU A 77 -10.39 -10.28 24.61
CA LEU A 77 -11.05 -10.00 25.89
C LEU A 77 -11.48 -11.30 26.57
#